data_AF-A0A845GHA6-F1
#
_entry.id   AF-A0A845GHA6-F1
#
_cell.length_a   1.000
_cell.length_b   1.000
_cell.length_c   1.000
_cell.angle_alpha   90.00
_cell.angle_beta   90.00
_cell.angle_gamma   90.00
#
_symmetry.space_group_name_H-M   'P 1'
#
loop_
_entity.id
_entity.type
_entity.pdbx_description
1 polymer ?
#
loop_
_entity_poly.entity_id
_entity_poly.type
_entity_poly.pdbx_seq_one_letter_code
_entity_poly.pdbx_strand_id
1 'polypeptide(L)'
;MTTTTRAVGHATLTLKQLAPSVSAAFSPNLHSWMRAKAHFYKGGGVLQTVYRVKPDTKLAKEFGAGTLMIGFPEDPTEKGFVGVRLMSVLCQGTKAGDYYYLGMAPMLEEVEGFWDQYLKVGRCAIDPEHKEGFMADRYSMDGDVRTCRWCGAKHERVLTPRTVFDETWKSA
;
A
#
# COMPACT_ATOMS: atom_id res chain seq x y z
N MET A 1 14.45 -25.39 -20.20
CA MET A 1 14.47 -24.48 -19.03
C MET A 1 13.09 -24.54 -18.42
N THR A 2 12.94 -25.17 -17.26
CA THR A 2 11.69 -25.21 -16.50
C THR A 2 11.48 -23.82 -15.91
N THR A 3 10.67 -23.00 -16.57
CA THR A 3 10.24 -21.72 -16.02
C THR A 3 9.34 -22.02 -14.85
N THR A 4 9.91 -22.10 -13.64
CA THR A 4 9.12 -22.18 -12.40
C THR A 4 8.35 -20.87 -12.30
N THR A 5 7.10 -20.88 -12.78
CA THR A 5 6.23 -19.70 -12.71
C THR A 5 5.95 -19.46 -11.24
N ARG A 6 6.57 -18.43 -10.65
CA ARG A 6 6.28 -18.02 -9.29
C ARG A 6 4.79 -17.71 -9.21
N ALA A 7 4.08 -18.29 -8.24
CA ALA A 7 2.70 -17.94 -7.97
C ALA A 7 2.64 -16.46 -7.57
N VAL A 8 1.82 -15.67 -8.25
CA VAL A 8 1.53 -14.27 -7.91
C VAL A 8 0.62 -14.23 -6.68
N GLY A 9 0.73 -13.20 -5.84
CA GLY A 9 -0.16 -13.11 -4.67
C GLY A 9 0.32 -13.96 -3.50
N HIS A 10 -0.61 -14.57 -2.77
CA HIS A 10 -0.30 -15.33 -1.56
C HIS A 10 -1.16 -16.60 -1.47
N ALA A 11 -0.51 -17.75 -1.62
CA ALA A 11 -1.14 -19.06 -1.81
C ALA A 11 -2.03 -19.53 -0.63
N THR A 12 -1.81 -19.03 0.58
CA THR A 12 -2.55 -19.47 1.78
C THR A 12 -3.29 -18.33 2.48
N LEU A 13 -3.26 -17.11 1.94
CA LEU A 13 -3.88 -15.97 2.61
C LEU A 13 -5.39 -16.04 2.48
N THR A 14 -6.08 -15.93 3.61
CA THR A 14 -7.54 -15.86 3.68
C THR A 14 -7.98 -14.46 4.10
N LEU A 15 -9.17 -14.05 3.66
CA LEU A 15 -9.76 -12.76 4.08
C LEU A 15 -9.93 -12.65 5.60
N LYS A 16 -10.17 -13.78 6.28
CA LYS A 16 -10.32 -13.82 7.74
C LYS A 16 -9.05 -13.33 8.46
N GLN A 17 -7.87 -13.64 7.92
CA GLN A 17 -6.60 -13.20 8.48
C GLN A 17 -6.36 -11.70 8.32
N LEU A 18 -7.01 -11.06 7.34
CA LEU A 18 -6.93 -9.61 7.09
C LEU A 18 -8.02 -8.81 7.81
N ALA A 19 -8.89 -9.44 8.60
CA ALA A 19 -10.02 -8.76 9.20
C ALA A 19 -9.58 -7.77 10.30
N PRO A 20 -10.13 -6.54 10.36
CA PRO A 20 -9.82 -5.59 11.42
C PRO A 20 -10.15 -6.08 12.84
N SER A 21 -11.02 -7.09 12.98
CA SER A 21 -11.31 -7.77 14.24
C SER A 21 -10.14 -8.63 14.74
N VAL A 22 -9.20 -9.00 13.87
CA VAL A 22 -7.97 -9.73 14.24
C VAL A 22 -6.92 -8.75 14.76
N SER A 23 -6.78 -7.59 14.12
CA SER A 23 -5.87 -6.53 14.56
C SER A 23 -6.34 -5.17 14.07
N ALA A 24 -6.30 -4.17 14.96
CA ALA A 24 -6.57 -2.77 14.60
C ALA A 24 -5.56 -2.23 13.57
N ALA A 25 -4.40 -2.88 13.43
CA ALA A 25 -3.40 -2.57 12.41
C ALA A 25 -3.87 -2.91 10.98
N PHE A 26 -4.88 -3.76 10.81
CA PHE A 26 -5.43 -4.15 9.51
C PHE A 26 -6.51 -3.18 9.02
N SER A 27 -6.41 -2.77 7.76
CA SER A 27 -7.26 -1.73 7.19
C SER A 27 -8.68 -2.25 6.94
N PRO A 28 -9.72 -1.62 7.53
CA PRO A 28 -11.11 -2.00 7.25
C PRO A 28 -11.47 -1.82 5.79
N ASN A 29 -10.95 -0.76 5.18
CA ASN A 29 -11.18 -0.47 3.76
C ASN A 29 -10.50 -1.49 2.86
N LEU A 30 -9.24 -1.86 3.11
CA LEU A 30 -8.56 -2.91 2.36
C LEU A 30 -9.29 -4.25 2.48
N HIS A 31 -9.65 -4.66 3.70
CA HIS A 31 -10.38 -5.91 3.92
C HIS A 31 -11.75 -5.91 3.22
N SER A 32 -12.48 -4.81 3.27
CA SER A 32 -13.77 -4.67 2.55
C SER A 32 -13.60 -4.77 1.03
N TRP A 33 -12.57 -4.14 0.48
CA TRP A 33 -12.27 -4.17 -0.95
C TRP A 33 -11.83 -5.56 -1.39
N MET A 34 -10.91 -6.20 -0.66
CA MET A 34 -10.48 -7.58 -0.93
C MET A 34 -11.67 -8.54 -0.89
N ARG A 35 -12.61 -8.36 0.04
CA ARG A 35 -13.84 -9.17 0.08
C ARG A 35 -14.70 -9.02 -1.18
N ALA A 36 -14.78 -7.82 -1.73
CA ALA A 36 -15.65 -7.53 -2.86
C ALA A 36 -15.00 -7.78 -4.23
N LYS A 37 -13.66 -7.65 -4.32
CA LYS A 37 -12.92 -7.52 -5.59
C LYS A 37 -11.73 -8.47 -5.74
N ALA A 38 -11.29 -9.12 -4.65
CA ALA A 38 -10.15 -10.03 -4.76
C ALA A 38 -10.51 -11.27 -5.58
N HIS A 39 -9.49 -11.78 -6.25
CA HIS A 39 -9.52 -13.03 -7.00
C HIS A 39 -8.79 -14.07 -6.16
N PHE A 40 -9.35 -15.29 -6.13
CA PHE A 40 -8.85 -16.36 -5.27
C PHE A 40 -8.40 -17.55 -6.10
N TYR A 41 -7.35 -18.20 -5.64
CA TYR A 41 -6.93 -19.48 -6.22
C TYR A 41 -7.97 -20.57 -5.88
N LYS A 42 -8.09 -21.56 -6.76
CA LYS A 42 -9.02 -22.70 -6.57
C LYS A 42 -8.78 -23.46 -5.26
N GLY A 43 -7.52 -23.52 -4.79
CA GLY A 43 -7.12 -24.16 -3.54
C GLY A 43 -7.18 -23.26 -2.30
N GLY A 44 -7.68 -22.02 -2.42
CA GLY A 44 -7.53 -20.98 -1.40
C GLY A 44 -6.28 -20.12 -1.65
N GLY A 45 -6.22 -18.95 -1.01
CA GLY A 45 -5.21 -17.92 -1.29
C GLY A 45 -5.72 -16.81 -2.20
N VAL A 46 -5.03 -15.67 -2.20
CA VAL A 46 -5.38 -14.49 -3.02
C VAL A 46 -4.41 -14.34 -4.18
N LEU A 47 -4.91 -13.93 -5.34
CA LEU A 47 -4.08 -13.57 -6.50
C LEU A 47 -3.53 -12.15 -6.37
N GLN A 48 -4.25 -11.25 -5.71
CA GLN A 48 -3.80 -9.86 -5.58
C GLN A 48 -2.51 -9.81 -4.78
N THR A 49 -1.55 -9.03 -5.25
CA THR A 49 -0.36 -8.59 -4.52
C THR A 49 -0.18 -7.09 -4.73
N VAL A 50 0.85 -6.53 -4.10
CA VAL A 50 1.19 -5.11 -4.25
C VAL A 50 2.36 -4.96 -5.20
N TYR A 51 2.23 -3.97 -6.07
CA TYR A 51 3.25 -3.58 -7.04
C TYR A 51 3.64 -2.13 -6.82
N ARG A 52 4.89 -1.81 -7.14
CA ARG A 52 5.44 -0.47 -7.16
C ARG A 52 5.64 -0.02 -8.60
N VAL A 53 5.25 1.21 -8.90
CA VAL A 53 5.57 1.85 -10.18
C VAL A 53 7.08 2.06 -10.28
N LYS A 54 7.71 1.43 -11.28
CA LYS A 54 9.15 1.57 -11.56
C LYS A 54 9.48 3.02 -11.98
N PRO A 55 10.66 3.56 -11.58
CA PRO A 55 11.12 4.86 -12.05
C PRO A 55 11.31 4.86 -13.58
N ASP A 56 11.36 6.05 -14.17
CA ASP A 56 11.67 6.28 -15.60
C ASP A 56 10.72 5.61 -16.61
N THR A 57 9.56 5.13 -16.15
CA THR A 57 8.52 4.58 -17.02
C THR A 57 7.49 5.65 -17.41
N LYS A 58 6.71 5.40 -18.47
CA LYS A 58 5.55 6.25 -18.79
C LYS A 58 4.58 6.32 -17.60
N LEU A 59 4.41 5.20 -16.92
CA LEU A 59 3.54 5.09 -15.75
C LEU A 59 3.99 5.97 -14.58
N ALA A 60 5.31 6.11 -14.37
CA ALA A 60 5.86 7.01 -13.37
C ALA A 60 5.53 8.49 -13.65
N LYS A 61 5.38 8.89 -14.92
CA LYS A 61 4.96 10.25 -15.27
C LYS A 61 3.49 10.51 -14.95
N GLU A 62 2.65 9.47 -15.03
CA GLU A 62 1.21 9.58 -14.79
C GLU A 62 0.85 9.47 -13.31
N PHE A 63 1.48 8.54 -12.59
CA PHE A 63 1.14 8.23 -11.19
C PHE A 63 2.21 8.57 -10.17
N GLY A 64 3.43 8.91 -10.61
CA GLY A 64 4.60 9.04 -9.74
C GLY A 64 5.34 7.71 -9.57
N ALA A 65 6.67 7.77 -9.64
CA ALA A 65 7.52 6.65 -9.27
C ALA A 65 7.32 6.27 -7.80
N GLY A 66 7.34 4.98 -7.49
CA GLY A 66 7.11 4.49 -6.13
C GLY A 66 5.64 4.36 -5.72
N THR A 67 4.69 4.83 -6.54
CA THR A 67 3.27 4.64 -6.26
C THR A 67 2.92 3.16 -6.16
N LEU A 68 2.16 2.81 -5.12
CA LEU A 68 1.73 1.43 -4.87
C LEU A 68 0.40 1.13 -5.56
N MET A 69 0.38 0.03 -6.29
CA MET A 69 -0.77 -0.57 -6.94
C MET A 69 -1.09 -1.90 -6.25
N ILE A 70 -2.36 -2.28 -6.18
CA ILE A 70 -2.79 -3.62 -5.76
C ILE A 70 -3.52 -4.29 -6.91
N GLY A 71 -3.17 -5.53 -7.22
CA GLY A 71 -3.68 -6.21 -8.41
C GLY A 71 -2.89 -7.47 -8.77
N PHE A 72 -2.99 -7.89 -10.03
CA PHE A 72 -2.26 -9.02 -10.60
C PHE A 72 -2.09 -8.85 -12.12
N PRO A 73 -1.00 -9.32 -12.73
CA PRO A 73 -0.88 -9.45 -14.18
C PRO A 73 -1.81 -10.56 -14.69
N GLU A 74 -2.47 -10.32 -15.81
CA GLU A 74 -3.44 -11.27 -16.38
C GLU A 74 -2.78 -12.50 -16.99
N ASP A 75 -1.59 -12.34 -17.58
CA ASP A 75 -0.89 -13.42 -18.27
C ASP A 75 0.64 -13.40 -18.03
N PRO A 76 1.33 -14.53 -18.27
CA PRO A 76 2.78 -14.64 -18.08
C PRO A 76 3.62 -13.81 -19.06
N THR A 77 3.00 -13.28 -20.12
CA THR A 77 3.64 -12.33 -21.06
C THR A 77 3.55 -10.89 -20.55
N GLU A 78 2.94 -10.69 -19.37
CA GLU A 78 2.89 -9.44 -18.60
C GLU A 78 2.44 -8.24 -19.44
N LYS A 79 1.43 -8.40 -20.29
CA LYS A 79 0.91 -7.26 -21.06
C LYS A 79 -0.20 -6.53 -20.32
N GLY A 80 -1.11 -7.23 -19.67
CA GLY A 80 -2.23 -6.65 -18.93
C GLY A 80 -2.01 -6.64 -17.41
N PHE A 81 -2.42 -5.57 -16.74
CA PHE A 81 -2.50 -5.51 -15.28
C PHE A 81 -3.95 -5.23 -14.85
N VAL A 82 -4.53 -6.09 -14.02
CA VAL A 82 -5.82 -5.84 -13.37
C VAL A 82 -5.55 -5.31 -11.97
N GLY A 83 -5.98 -4.08 -11.68
CA GLY A 83 -5.79 -3.52 -10.35
C GLY A 83 -6.19 -2.06 -10.20
N VAL A 84 -5.68 -1.45 -9.13
CA VAL A 84 -5.94 -0.05 -8.75
C VAL A 84 -4.83 0.48 -7.85
N ARG A 85 -4.71 1.81 -7.71
CA ARG A 85 -3.86 2.42 -6.68
C ARG A 85 -4.26 1.91 -5.29
N LEU A 86 -3.29 1.40 -4.54
CA LEU A 86 -3.51 0.91 -3.18
C LEU A 86 -4.08 2.01 -2.27
N MET A 87 -3.61 3.25 -2.44
CA MET A 87 -4.15 4.40 -1.68
C MET A 87 -5.65 4.61 -1.92
N SER A 88 -6.13 4.42 -3.16
CA SER A 88 -7.57 4.53 -3.45
C SER A 88 -8.36 3.48 -2.67
N VAL A 89 -7.85 2.25 -2.57
CA VAL A 89 -8.45 1.19 -1.76
C VAL A 89 -8.45 1.55 -0.28
N LEU A 90 -7.33 2.05 0.25
CA LEU A 90 -7.21 2.42 1.67
C LEU A 90 -8.16 3.55 2.06
N CYS A 91 -8.42 4.50 1.17
CA CYS A 91 -9.30 5.63 1.45
C CYS A 91 -10.78 5.34 1.17
N GLN A 92 -11.09 4.58 0.11
CA GLN A 92 -12.45 4.46 -0.41
C GLN A 92 -13.08 3.07 -0.23
N GLY A 93 -12.30 2.07 0.20
CA GLY A 93 -12.78 0.71 0.39
C GLY A 93 -13.41 0.16 -0.88
N THR A 94 -14.63 -0.39 -0.78
CA THR A 94 -15.38 -0.98 -1.90
C THR A 94 -15.70 -0.02 -3.05
N LYS A 95 -15.61 1.31 -2.84
CA LYS A 95 -15.82 2.30 -3.90
C LYS A 95 -14.60 2.47 -4.81
N ALA A 96 -13.43 1.96 -4.41
CA ALA A 96 -12.27 1.93 -5.29
C ALA A 96 -12.53 0.94 -6.42
N GLY A 97 -12.59 1.45 -7.66
CA GLY A 97 -12.73 0.61 -8.86
C GLY A 97 -11.52 -0.30 -9.06
N ASP A 98 -11.72 -1.36 -9.83
CA ASP A 98 -10.69 -2.24 -10.37
C ASP A 98 -10.70 -2.10 -11.89
N TYR A 99 -9.55 -1.83 -12.49
CA TYR A 99 -9.43 -1.54 -13.92
C TYR A 99 -8.43 -2.47 -14.57
N TYR A 100 -8.64 -2.71 -15.85
CA TYR A 100 -7.66 -3.36 -16.71
C TYR A 100 -6.78 -2.33 -17.40
N TYR A 101 -5.48 -2.47 -17.24
CA TYR A 101 -4.48 -1.58 -17.84
C TYR A 101 -3.59 -2.35 -18.82
N LEU A 102 -3.78 -2.06 -20.11
CA LEU A 102 -2.96 -2.62 -21.18
C LEU A 102 -1.56 -1.98 -21.18
N GLY A 103 -0.54 -2.82 -21.27
CA GLY A 103 0.89 -2.47 -21.28
C GLY A 103 1.47 -2.08 -19.92
N MET A 104 0.70 -2.15 -18.82
CA MET A 104 1.12 -1.61 -17.53
C MET A 104 2.06 -2.55 -16.76
N ALA A 105 1.87 -3.86 -16.84
CA ALA A 105 2.61 -4.83 -16.01
C ALA A 105 4.15 -4.74 -16.12
N PRO A 106 4.80 -4.50 -17.28
CA PRO A 106 6.26 -4.39 -17.36
C PRO A 106 6.82 -3.16 -16.63
N MET A 107 5.97 -2.15 -16.40
CA MET A 107 6.30 -0.91 -15.69
C MET A 107 6.10 -1.03 -14.17
N LEU A 108 5.71 -2.21 -13.70
CA LEU A 108 5.49 -2.52 -12.30
C LEU A 108 6.57 -3.47 -11.79
N GLU A 109 6.90 -3.33 -10.51
CA GLU A 109 7.76 -4.24 -9.76
C GLU A 109 6.94 -4.80 -8.59
N GLU A 110 6.88 -6.11 -8.42
CA GLU A 110 6.18 -6.68 -7.28
C GLU A 110 6.90 -6.33 -5.97
N VAL A 111 6.14 -5.93 -4.96
CA VAL A 111 6.63 -5.77 -3.59
C VAL A 111 6.64 -7.17 -2.95
N GLU A 112 7.75 -7.88 -3.15
CA GLU A 112 7.92 -9.24 -2.64
C GLU A 112 7.71 -9.32 -1.12
N GLY A 113 7.00 -10.35 -0.66
CA GLY A 113 6.70 -10.55 0.75
C GLY A 113 5.72 -9.53 1.35
N PHE A 114 5.03 -8.72 0.53
CA PHE A 114 4.11 -7.69 1.02
C PHE A 114 3.08 -8.26 2.01
N TRP A 115 2.43 -9.38 1.68
CA TRP A 115 1.38 -9.95 2.52
C TRP A 115 1.92 -10.49 3.84
N ASP A 116 3.08 -11.16 3.83
CA ASP A 116 3.73 -11.63 5.06
C ASP A 116 4.05 -10.45 5.99
N GLN A 117 4.61 -9.38 5.41
CA GLN A 117 4.90 -8.18 6.17
C GLN A 117 3.63 -7.47 6.63
N TYR A 118 2.58 -7.43 5.81
CA TYR A 118 1.29 -6.84 6.19
C TYR A 118 0.63 -7.62 7.32
N LEU A 119 0.68 -8.95 7.33
CA LEU A 119 0.18 -9.75 8.44
C LEU A 119 0.96 -9.49 9.74
N LYS A 120 2.26 -9.18 9.63
CA LYS A 120 3.13 -8.89 10.78
C LYS A 120 2.95 -7.50 11.36
N VAL A 121 2.90 -6.45 10.53
CA VAL A 121 2.93 -5.04 10.98
C VAL A 121 1.74 -4.19 10.48
N GLY A 122 0.75 -4.83 9.86
CA GLY A 122 -0.45 -4.20 9.34
C GLY A 122 -0.17 -3.12 8.30
N ARG A 123 -0.91 -2.01 8.41
CA ARG A 123 -0.77 -0.83 7.52
C ARG A 123 0.65 -0.25 7.45
N CYS A 124 1.55 -0.54 8.42
CA CYS A 124 2.96 -0.12 8.32
C CYS A 124 3.74 -0.84 7.20
N ALA A 125 3.26 -1.97 6.67
CA ALA A 125 3.87 -2.58 5.49
C ALA A 125 3.72 -1.71 4.22
N ILE A 126 2.76 -0.77 4.23
CA ILE A 126 2.50 0.19 3.14
C ILE A 126 3.36 1.44 3.30
N ASP A 127 3.61 1.84 4.53
CA ASP A 127 4.41 3.03 4.88
C ASP A 127 5.38 2.71 6.04
N PRO A 128 6.50 2.02 5.73
CA PRO A 128 7.47 1.57 6.74
C PRO A 128 8.21 2.73 7.39
N GLU A 129 8.35 3.86 6.68
CA GLU A 129 9.04 5.07 7.16
C GLU A 129 8.16 5.96 8.01
N HIS A 130 6.90 5.60 8.22
CA HIS A 130 6.00 6.34 9.11
C HIS A 130 5.74 7.79 8.70
N LYS A 131 5.61 8.02 7.38
CA LYS A 131 5.32 9.33 6.79
C LYS A 131 3.98 9.89 7.27
N GLU A 132 3.88 11.21 7.26
CA GLU A 132 2.75 11.97 7.82
C GLU A 132 1.40 11.70 7.15
N GLY A 133 1.38 11.09 5.96
CA GLY A 133 0.14 10.79 5.23
C GLY A 133 -0.81 9.81 5.95
N PHE A 134 -0.36 9.14 7.02
CA PHE A 134 -1.13 8.15 7.77
C PHE A 134 -1.22 8.48 9.27
N MET A 135 -1.51 9.73 9.62
CA MET A 135 -1.46 10.20 11.02
C MET A 135 -2.67 9.85 11.89
N ALA A 136 -3.82 9.44 11.30
CA ALA A 136 -5.12 9.33 11.96
C ALA A 136 -5.14 8.54 13.29
N ASP A 137 -5.55 7.27 13.28
CA ASP A 137 -5.58 6.41 14.47
C ASP A 137 -4.22 5.74 14.74
N ARG A 138 -3.17 6.16 14.01
CA ARG A 138 -1.88 5.47 13.96
C ARG A 138 -1.08 5.58 15.24
N TYR A 139 -1.21 6.67 16.01
CA TYR A 139 -0.33 6.94 17.15
C TYR A 139 -1.09 7.05 18.47
N SER A 140 -0.52 6.50 19.53
CA SER A 140 -0.77 6.94 20.90
C SER A 140 0.37 7.87 21.33
N MET A 141 0.03 8.97 21.99
CA MET A 141 0.99 9.95 22.49
C MET A 141 1.22 9.73 23.99
N ASP A 142 2.48 9.83 24.41
CA ASP A 142 2.92 9.84 25.81
C ASP A 142 4.06 10.86 25.95
N GLY A 143 3.71 12.08 26.36
CA GLY A 143 4.62 13.23 26.36
C GLY A 143 5.22 13.48 24.97
N ASP A 144 6.55 13.45 24.89
CA ASP A 144 7.31 13.62 23.65
C ASP A 144 7.56 12.31 22.90
N VAL A 145 6.99 11.19 23.35
CA VAL A 145 7.04 9.91 22.66
C VAL A 145 5.69 9.64 22.01
N ARG A 146 5.71 9.22 20.74
CA ARG A 146 4.55 8.62 20.09
C ARG A 146 4.83 7.16 19.78
N THR A 147 3.86 6.29 20.04
CA THR A 147 3.94 4.85 19.73
C THR A 147 2.97 4.53 18.59
N CYS A 148 3.46 3.92 17.52
CA CYS A 148 2.62 3.45 16.44
C CYS A 148 1.78 2.26 16.89
N ARG A 149 0.45 2.40 16.85
CA ARG A 149 -0.53 1.37 17.23
C ARG A 149 -0.56 0.18 16.27
N TRP A 150 0.11 0.27 15.12
CA TRP A 150 0.10 -0.78 14.11
C TRP A 150 1.30 -1.70 14.21
N CYS A 151 2.50 -1.16 14.43
CA CYS A 151 3.75 -1.93 14.50
C CYS A 151 4.51 -1.81 15.82
N GLY A 152 4.08 -0.95 16.74
CA GLY A 152 4.74 -0.71 18.02
C GLY A 152 5.98 0.21 17.98
N ALA A 153 6.36 0.73 16.80
CA ALA A 153 7.50 1.64 16.68
C ALA A 153 7.29 2.90 17.55
N LYS A 154 8.34 3.28 18.29
CA LYS A 154 8.35 4.49 19.11
C LYS A 154 9.13 5.59 18.39
N HIS A 155 8.58 6.79 18.34
CA HIS A 155 9.25 7.96 17.80
C HIS A 155 9.32 9.04 18.88
N GLU A 156 10.45 9.73 18.94
CA GLU A 156 10.65 10.88 19.82
C GLU A 156 10.38 12.17 19.05
N ARG A 157 9.79 13.14 19.75
CA ARG A 157 9.52 14.46 19.21
C ARG A 157 10.82 15.26 19.19
N VAL A 158 11.24 15.67 17.99
CA VAL A 158 12.36 16.59 17.79
C VAL A 158 11.80 17.94 17.34
N LEU A 159 12.05 18.99 18.11
CA LEU A 159 11.70 20.37 17.76
C LEU A 159 12.95 21.09 17.23
N THR A 160 12.99 21.33 15.93
CA THR A 160 14.06 22.12 15.31
C THR A 160 13.55 23.54 15.08
N PRO A 161 14.07 24.56 15.80
CA PRO A 161 13.69 25.94 15.57
C PRO A 161 14.15 26.39 14.17
N ARG A 162 13.32 27.18 13.49
CA ARG A 162 13.67 27.85 12.23
C ARG A 162 13.35 29.34 12.31
N THR A 163 14.26 30.17 11.81
CA THR A 163 14.02 31.61 11.63
C THR A 163 13.18 31.80 10.36
N VAL A 164 12.07 32.52 10.47
CA VAL A 164 11.21 32.90 9.34
C VAL A 164 11.26 34.43 9.22
N PHE A 165 11.51 34.94 8.01
CA PHE A 165 11.42 36.37 7.70
C PHE A 165 10.12 36.61 6.95
N ASP A 166 9.32 37.55 7.43
CA ASP A 166 8.14 38.03 6.71
C ASP A 166 8.52 39.26 5.88
N GLU A 167 8.19 39.24 4.59
CA GLU A 167 8.35 40.38 3.69
C GLU A 167 6.99 41.06 3.48
N THR A 168 6.95 42.38 3.66
CA THR A 168 5.75 43.18 3.35
C THR A 168 6.13 44.39 2.54
N TRP A 169 5.39 44.66 1.46
CA TRP A 169 5.52 45.88 0.67
C TRP A 169 4.75 47.02 1.33
N LYS A 170 5.41 48.17 1.51
CA LYS A 170 4.73 49.43 1.84
C LYS A 170 4.76 50.33 0.61
N SER A 171 3.63 50.91 0.26
CA SER A 171 3.55 51.99 -0.74
C SER A 171 4.29 53.22 -0.21
N ALA A 172 5.08 53.86 -1.08
CA ALA A 172 5.78 55.11 -0.80
C ALA A 172 4.82 56.31 -0.73
#